data_AF-A0A7V2IMT3-F1
#
_entry.id   AF-A0A7V2IMT3-F1
#
_cell.length_a   1.000
_cell.length_b   1.000
_cell.length_c   1.000
_cell.angle_alpha   90.00
_cell.angle_beta   90.00
_cell.angle_gamma   90.00
#
_symmetry.space_group_name_H-M   'P 1'
#
loop_
_entity.id
_entity.type
_entity.pdbx_description
1 polymer ?
#
loop_
_entity_poly.entity_id
_entity_poly.type
_entity_poly.pdbx_seq_one_letter_code
_entity_poly.pdbx_strand_id
1 'polypeptide(L)'
;MLATSRPLPQDPKAEHVVLWRAFRNEDQAVEYSRHILLGSGQRVIGGCNRDDVGWYCWLGVEVDDLEKWGNSRAIQLCDPFDPEDPRGQRNML
;
A
#
# COMPACT_ATOMS: atom_id res chain seq x y z
N MET A 1 6.88 -3.89 -11.20
CA MET A 1 6.71 -3.33 -9.83
C MET A 1 6.82 -4.40 -8.74
N LEU A 2 6.14 -5.55 -8.85
CA LEU A 2 6.23 -6.61 -7.83
C LEU A 2 7.56 -7.40 -7.81
N ALA A 3 8.30 -7.42 -8.92
CA ALA A 3 9.58 -8.15 -9.02
C ALA A 3 10.74 -7.57 -8.18
N THR A 4 10.54 -6.41 -7.54
CA THR A 4 11.59 -5.77 -6.74
C THR A 4 11.49 -6.23 -5.28
N SER A 5 12.61 -6.69 -4.72
CA SER A 5 12.72 -6.97 -3.28
C SER A 5 12.68 -5.67 -2.49
N ARG A 6 11.52 -5.33 -1.91
CA ARG A 6 11.32 -4.11 -1.11
C ARG A 6 10.52 -4.44 0.16
N PRO A 7 11.01 -4.11 1.37
CA PRO A 7 10.25 -4.30 2.59
C PRO A 7 9.03 -3.37 2.63
N LEU A 8 8.10 -3.64 3.55
CA LEU A 8 7.02 -2.71 3.88
C LEU A 8 7.59 -1.34 4.32
N PRO A 9 6.85 -0.24 4.08
CA PRO A 9 7.22 1.07 4.61
C PRO A 9 7.43 1.01 6.13
N GLN A 10 8.52 1.60 6.61
CA GLN A 10 8.85 1.67 8.04
C GLN A 10 8.47 3.03 8.62
N ASP A 11 8.62 4.09 7.83
CA ASP A 11 8.10 5.42 8.14
C ASP A 11 7.34 5.94 6.91
N PRO A 12 6.06 5.57 6.77
CA PRO A 12 5.25 5.93 5.61
C PRO A 12 5.20 7.43 5.36
N LYS A 13 5.31 8.25 6.41
CA LYS A 13 5.32 9.71 6.25
C LYS A 13 6.65 10.19 5.68
N ALA A 14 7.78 9.72 6.20
CA ALA A 14 9.08 10.05 5.62
C ALA A 14 9.26 9.48 4.20
N GLU A 15 8.59 8.38 3.90
CA GLU A 15 8.60 7.69 2.60
C GLU A 15 7.49 8.19 1.64
N HIS A 16 6.70 9.19 2.05
CA HIS A 16 5.54 9.73 1.31
C HIS A 16 4.51 8.69 0.86
N VAL A 17 4.41 7.57 1.57
CA VAL A 17 3.44 6.51 1.32
C VAL A 17 2.17 6.79 2.11
N VAL A 18 1.10 7.14 1.39
CA VAL A 18 -0.18 7.54 1.99
C VAL A 18 -1.15 6.39 2.14
N LEU A 19 -0.94 5.30 1.40
CA LEU A 19 -1.73 4.08 1.46
C LEU A 19 -0.83 2.89 1.13
N TRP A 20 -0.94 1.78 1.85
CA TRP A 20 -0.37 0.51 1.42
C TRP A 20 -1.12 -0.69 1.96
N ARG A 21 -0.95 -1.83 1.29
CA ARG A 21 -1.54 -3.12 1.63
C ARG A 21 -0.59 -4.26 1.28
N ALA A 22 -0.52 -5.25 2.16
CA ALA A 22 0.21 -6.51 1.94
C ALA A 22 -0.74 -7.62 1.46
N PHE A 23 -0.18 -8.57 0.72
CA PHE A 23 -0.87 -9.69 0.09
C PHE A 23 -0.02 -10.94 0.21
N ARG A 24 -0.64 -12.07 0.56
CA ARG A 24 0.01 -13.39 0.52
C ARG A 24 -0.06 -14.05 -0.86
N ASN A 25 -0.95 -13.55 -1.72
CA ASN A 25 -1.10 -13.98 -3.10
C ASN A 25 -0.70 -12.85 -4.05
N GLU A 26 0.28 -13.12 -4.93
CA GLU A 26 0.74 -12.15 -5.93
C GLU A 26 -0.37 -11.73 -6.90
N ASP A 27 -1.22 -12.67 -7.32
CA ASP A 27 -2.34 -12.38 -8.23
C ASP A 27 -3.34 -11.38 -7.61
N GLN A 28 -3.55 -11.45 -6.29
CA GLN A 28 -4.39 -10.48 -5.58
C GLN A 28 -3.74 -9.10 -5.55
N ALA A 29 -2.41 -9.03 -5.39
CA ALA A 29 -1.69 -7.77 -5.48
C ALA A 29 -1.80 -7.19 -6.90
N VAL A 30 -1.56 -8.02 -7.93
CA VAL A 30 -1.71 -7.60 -9.34
C VAL A 30 -3.12 -7.11 -9.62
N GLU A 31 -4.15 -7.84 -9.20
CA GLU A 31 -5.53 -7.44 -9.41
C GLU A 31 -5.84 -6.13 -8.68
N TYR A 32 -5.46 -6.01 -7.40
CA TYR A 32 -5.64 -4.78 -6.63
C TYR A 32 -4.99 -3.57 -7.30
N SER A 33 -3.81 -3.73 -7.90
CA SER A 33 -3.11 -2.64 -8.61
C SER A 33 -3.93 -2.03 -9.74
N ARG A 34 -4.81 -2.82 -10.39
CA ARG A 34 -5.66 -2.37 -11.50
C ARG A 34 -6.79 -1.47 -11.04
N HIS A 35 -7.15 -1.54 -9.76
CA HIS A 35 -8.22 -0.73 -9.14
C HIS A 35 -7.69 0.54 -8.46
N ILE A 36 -6.36 0.74 -8.43
CA ILE A 36 -5.77 1.97 -7.89
C ILE A 36 -5.90 3.09 -8.92
N LEU A 37 -6.73 4.08 -8.59
CA LEU A 37 -6.84 5.31 -9.37
C LEU A 37 -5.85 6.34 -8.83
N LEU A 38 -4.94 6.79 -9.70
CA LEU A 38 -3.92 7.77 -9.34
C LEU A 38 -4.33 9.18 -9.77
N GLY A 39 -4.18 10.13 -8.87
CA GLY A 39 -4.18 11.55 -9.19
C GLY A 39 -2.81 12.04 -9.68
N SER A 40 -2.75 13.32 -10.09
CA SER A 40 -1.47 13.97 -10.41
C SER A 40 -0.51 13.94 -9.23
N GLY A 41 0.75 13.62 -9.49
CA GLY A 41 1.80 13.51 -8.47
C GLY A 41 1.64 12.31 -7.54
N GLN A 42 0.87 11.30 -7.94
CA GLN A 42 0.75 10.02 -7.24
C GLN A 42 1.33 8.90 -8.10
N ARG A 43 1.94 7.91 -7.48
CA ARG A 43 2.42 6.71 -8.15
C ARG A 43 2.21 5.48 -7.30
N VAL A 44 1.89 4.36 -7.94
CA VAL A 44 1.95 3.06 -7.27
C VAL A 44 3.41 2.74 -6.98
N ILE A 45 3.69 2.22 -5.79
CA ILE A 45 4.95 1.60 -5.41
C ILE A 45 4.66 0.24 -4.82
N GLY A 46 5.69 -0.58 -4.64
CA GLY A 46 5.54 -1.88 -4.00
C GLY A 46 6.74 -2.76 -4.22
N GLY A 47 6.61 -3.98 -3.73
CA GLY A 47 7.61 -5.03 -3.89
C GLY A 47 7.17 -6.29 -3.16
N CYS A 48 8.02 -7.31 -3.20
CA CYS A 48 7.78 -8.55 -2.47
C CYS A 48 8.95 -8.85 -1.54
N ASN A 49 8.69 -9.53 -0.43
CA ASN A 49 9.68 -9.89 0.57
C ASN A 49 9.21 -11.09 1.41
N ARG A 50 10.00 -11.49 2.41
CA ARG A 50 9.62 -12.50 3.42
C ARG A 50 9.56 -11.89 4.81
N ASP A 51 8.63 -12.40 5.59
CA ASP A 51 8.56 -12.24 7.04
C ASP A 51 8.53 -13.64 7.71
N ASP A 52 8.34 -13.68 9.02
CA ASP A 52 8.31 -14.92 9.80
C ASP A 52 7.14 -15.85 9.42
N VAL A 53 6.12 -15.34 8.72
CA VAL A 53 4.96 -16.10 8.25
C VAL A 53 5.19 -16.64 6.83
N GLY A 54 5.97 -15.93 6.01
CA GLY A 54 6.39 -16.39 4.70
C GLY A 54 6.53 -15.28 3.66
N TRP A 55 6.40 -15.65 2.39
CA TRP A 55 6.43 -14.68 1.30
C TRP A 55 5.22 -13.75 1.35
N TYR A 56 5.44 -12.49 0.99
CA TYR A 56 4.37 -11.52 0.75
C TYR A 56 4.76 -10.58 -0.37
N CYS A 57 3.75 -10.00 -0.99
CA CYS A 57 3.87 -8.85 -1.87
C CYS A 57 3.08 -7.69 -1.26
N TRP A 58 3.46 -6.47 -1.57
CA TRP A 58 2.73 -5.30 -1.12
C TRP A 58 2.70 -4.22 -2.19
N LEU A 59 1.66 -3.42 -2.13
CA LEU A 59 1.47 -2.25 -2.98
C LEU A 59 1.11 -1.07 -2.11
N GLY A 60 1.57 0.11 -2.51
CA GLY A 60 1.18 1.36 -1.89
C GLY A 60 1.12 2.49 -2.90
N VAL A 61 0.62 3.62 -2.44
CA VAL A 61 0.57 4.87 -3.19
C VAL A 61 1.54 5.83 -2.55
N GLU A 62 2.53 6.25 -3.32
CA GLU A 62 3.44 7.33 -2.96
C GLU A 62 2.96 8.63 -3.59
N VAL A 63 3.11 9.73 -2.87
CA VAL A 63 2.79 11.08 -3.37
C VAL A 63 4.04 11.93 -3.43
N ASP A 64 4.12 12.82 -4.42
CA ASP A 64 5.28 13.72 -4.57
C ASP A 64 5.37 14.74 -3.42
N ASP A 65 4.21 15.15 -2.88
CA ASP A 65 4.10 16.18 -1.87
C ASP A 65 2.91 15.90 -0.92
N LEU A 66 3.23 15.54 0.32
CA LEU A 66 2.24 15.25 1.37
C LEU A 66 1.41 16.48 1.77
N GLU A 67 1.94 17.69 1.63
CA GLU A 67 1.23 18.92 1.98
C GLU A 67 0.19 19.24 0.90
N LYS A 68 0.53 19.06 -0.38
CA LYS A 68 -0.38 19.25 -1.51
C LYS A 68 -1.44 18.16 -1.66
N TRP A 69 -1.17 16.96 -1.16
CA TRP A 69 -2.12 15.84 -1.22
C TRP A 69 -3.42 16.12 -0.44
N GLY A 70 -3.43 17.12 0.45
CA GLY A 70 -4.65 17.70 0.98
C GLY A 70 -5.19 17.03 2.25
N ASN A 71 -4.56 15.94 2.72
CA ASN A 71 -4.82 15.42 4.06
C ASN A 71 -3.64 14.58 4.61
N SER A 72 -2.54 15.22 4.99
CA SER A 72 -1.33 14.58 5.53
C SER A 72 -1.54 13.74 6.81
N ARG A 73 -2.75 13.75 7.39
CA ARG A 73 -3.17 12.88 8.49
C ARG A 73 -3.83 11.58 8.02
N ALA A 74 -4.29 11.50 6.77
CA ALA A 74 -4.97 10.34 6.21
C ALA A 74 -3.96 9.31 5.68
N ILE A 75 -3.02 8.86 6.50
CA ILE A 75 -2.23 7.68 6.13
C ILE A 75 -3.13 6.46 6.36
N GLN A 76 -3.62 5.85 5.29
CA GLN A 76 -4.46 4.66 5.36
C GLN A 76 -3.60 3.40 5.36
N LEU A 77 -3.44 2.82 6.54
CA LEU A 77 -3.00 1.44 6.68
C LEU A 77 -4.22 0.53 6.45
N CYS A 78 -4.23 -0.23 5.36
CA CYS A 78 -5.10 -1.40 5.31
C CYS A 78 -4.43 -2.51 6.14
N ASP A 79 -5.16 -3.04 7.11
CA ASP A 79 -4.67 -4.10 8.00
C ASP A 79 -3.99 -5.21 7.17
N PRO A 80 -2.76 -5.61 7.52
CA PRO A 80 -1.99 -6.51 6.69
C PRO A 80 -2.59 -7.92 6.60
N PHE A 81 -3.52 -8.32 7.50
CA PHE A 81 -4.04 -9.69 7.54
C PHE A 81 -5.51 -9.83 7.96
N ASP A 82 -6.40 -8.89 7.64
CA ASP A 82 -7.84 -9.07 7.91
C ASP A 82 -8.50 -10.00 6.86
N PRO A 83 -8.92 -11.24 7.23
CA PRO A 83 -9.60 -12.16 6.31
C PRO A 83 -11.09 -11.84 6.13
N GLU A 84 -11.65 -10.91 6.90
CA GLU A 84 -13.09 -10.58 6.92
C GLU A 84 -13.43 -9.29 6.14
N ASP A 85 -12.45 -8.50 5.70
CA ASP A 85 -12.67 -7.31 4.84
C ASP A 85 -12.00 -7.39 3.45
N PRO A 86 -12.61 -8.09 2.48
CA PRO A 86 -12.14 -8.14 1.10
C PRO A 86 -12.33 -6.82 0.33
N ARG A 87 -12.96 -5.79 0.90
CA ARG A 87 -13.26 -4.50 0.24
C ARG A 87 -12.57 -3.28 0.86
N GLY A 88 -11.83 -3.45 1.95
CA GLY A 88 -10.99 -2.41 2.54
C GLY A 88 -11.76 -1.14 2.91
N GLN A 89 -13.01 -1.29 3.36
CA GLN A 89 -13.85 -0.17 3.80
C GLN A 89 -14.22 -0.34 5.27
N ARG A 90 -13.23 -0.19 6.15
CA ARG A 90 -13.47 0.39 7.47
C ARG A 90 -12.68 1.68 7.62
N ASN A 91 -13.36 2.76 7.21
CA ASN A 91 -13.10 4.11 7.68
C ASN A 91 -13.11 4.14 9.21
N MET A 92 -12.12 4.80 9.81
CA MET A 92 -12.28 5.65 10.99
C MET A 92 -11.35 6.86 10.76
N LEU A 93 -11.89 8.04 10.46
CA LEU A 93 -12.32 9.08 11.43
C LEU A 93 -11.17 9.51 12.36
#